data_AF-A0A922CVW2-F1
#
_entry.id   AF-A0A922CVW2-F1
#
_cell.length_a   1.000
_cell.length_b   1.000
_cell.length_c   1.000
_cell.angle_alpha   90.00
_cell.angle_beta   90.00
_cell.angle_gamma   90.00
#
_symmetry.space_group_name_H-M   'P 1'
#
loop_
_entity.id
_entity.type
_entity.pdbx_description
1 polymer ?
#
loop_
_entity_poly.entity_id
_entity_poly.type
_entity_poly.pdbx_seq_one_letter_code
_entity_poly.pdbx_strand_id
1 'polypeptide(L)'
;MCGADAVDPELLTVKTFYFFFYSAFGSLFPLMGVYFKQMGMNAGQCGLLIGTRPFVEFLSAPFWGGLADRWRKGRTLLLASLGAWIVFTLPLSWVQPKPVSCVHPLNDSAYNLTVPKYDEDWSTPPRSFHGLSIPREGSPLPVSDALNYNPKANGDWVTPLHSYIVYRTPDIQKTFFLLLLLVVIGEFFSAPAITLADSAVITLLGEDADRYGHQRMFGSLGWGLAMFFVGIALDHSTAFSSHPCGGPQRFEKNYTICFATFSVLMGAALITATQIRFKYEFVSEEPAAPPPPAEPTHEEKLQQQLAQQLQLPGLDTSAPAPRQPDLEHAKVFAQTTREMPEWVTVLRQFQNVKAASFLFVAWFMGFGIGLIFTFLFWHLQVCT
;
A
#
# COMPACT_ATOMS: atom_id res chain seq x y z
N MET A 1 -42.21 -6.81 -12.00
CA MET A 1 -41.38 -8.01 -12.12
C MET A 1 -39.96 -7.61 -11.72
N CYS A 2 -39.60 -7.75 -10.44
CA CYS A 2 -38.23 -7.55 -9.98
C CYS A 2 -37.73 -8.95 -9.62
N GLY A 3 -36.92 -9.53 -10.51
CA GLY A 3 -36.33 -10.85 -10.29
C GLY A 3 -35.30 -10.79 -9.16
N ALA A 4 -35.15 -11.90 -8.45
CA ALA A 4 -34.14 -12.14 -7.42
C ALA A 4 -32.68 -12.07 -7.91
N ASP A 5 -32.47 -11.68 -9.18
CA ASP A 5 -31.18 -11.57 -9.88
C ASP A 5 -30.85 -10.13 -10.32
N ALA A 6 -31.56 -9.11 -9.81
CA ALA A 6 -31.21 -7.72 -10.09
C ALA A 6 -29.91 -7.35 -9.35
N VAL A 7 -28.78 -7.44 -10.06
CA VAL A 7 -27.47 -7.02 -9.53
C VAL A 7 -27.51 -5.53 -9.20
N ASP A 8 -27.27 -5.18 -7.93
CA ASP A 8 -27.20 -3.79 -7.51
C ASP A 8 -26.05 -3.07 -8.23
N PRO A 9 -26.34 -2.03 -9.04
CA PRO A 9 -25.31 -1.37 -9.84
C PRO A 9 -24.25 -0.67 -8.97
N GLU A 10 -24.64 -0.17 -7.78
CA GLU A 10 -23.68 0.44 -6.84
C GLU A 10 -22.68 -0.58 -6.29
N LEU A 11 -23.15 -1.80 -5.97
CA LEU A 11 -22.29 -2.86 -5.48
C LEU A 11 -21.32 -3.35 -6.57
N LEU A 12 -21.80 -3.42 -7.81
CA LEU A 12 -20.97 -3.78 -8.97
C LEU A 12 -19.88 -2.74 -9.22
N THR A 13 -20.19 -1.44 -9.18
CA THR A 13 -19.20 -0.36 -9.32
C THR A 13 -18.07 -0.51 -8.32
N VAL A 14 -18.39 -0.82 -7.07
CA VAL A 14 -17.38 -1.01 -6.03
C VAL A 14 -16.56 -2.29 -6.24
N LYS A 15 -17.15 -3.38 -6.75
CA LYS A 15 -16.41 -4.62 -7.09
C LYS A 15 -15.39 -4.33 -8.16
N THR A 16 -15.81 -3.63 -9.20
CA THR A 16 -14.98 -3.22 -10.33
C THR A 16 -13.86 -2.28 -9.88
N PHE A 17 -14.16 -1.31 -8.99
CA PHE A 17 -13.14 -0.44 -8.40
C PHE A 17 -12.06 -1.26 -7.67
N TYR A 18 -12.44 -2.14 -6.76
CA TYR A 18 -11.48 -2.96 -6.01
C TYR A 18 -10.66 -3.88 -6.90
N PHE A 19 -11.31 -4.48 -7.90
CA PHE A 19 -10.63 -5.31 -8.87
C PHE A 19 -9.52 -4.53 -9.57
N PHE A 20 -9.81 -3.36 -10.15
CA PHE A 20 -8.81 -2.54 -10.85
C PHE A 20 -7.76 -1.96 -9.92
N PHE A 21 -8.16 -1.48 -8.74
CA PHE A 21 -7.26 -0.89 -7.75
C PHE A 21 -6.20 -1.91 -7.31
N TYR A 22 -6.60 -3.10 -6.85
CA TYR A 22 -5.65 -4.13 -6.44
C TYR A 22 -4.94 -4.80 -7.61
N SER A 23 -5.56 -4.85 -8.79
CA SER A 23 -4.89 -5.26 -10.04
C SER A 23 -3.72 -4.34 -10.37
N ALA A 24 -3.87 -3.01 -10.19
CA ALA A 24 -2.76 -2.07 -10.35
C ALA A 24 -1.61 -2.42 -9.39
N PHE A 25 -1.86 -2.59 -8.09
CA PHE A 25 -0.80 -3.01 -7.14
C PHE A 25 -0.10 -4.31 -7.56
N GLY A 26 -0.84 -5.29 -8.09
CA GLY A 26 -0.30 -6.59 -8.51
C GLY A 26 0.58 -6.53 -9.74
N SER A 27 0.32 -5.57 -10.63
CA SER A 27 1.11 -5.38 -11.84
C SER A 27 2.53 -4.86 -11.58
N LEU A 28 2.79 -4.17 -10.46
CA LEU A 28 4.03 -3.42 -10.27
C LEU A 28 4.78 -3.76 -8.97
N PHE A 29 4.08 -3.85 -7.84
CA PHE A 29 4.74 -3.95 -6.54
C PHE A 29 5.57 -5.22 -6.35
N PRO A 30 5.10 -6.41 -6.76
CA PRO A 30 5.91 -7.63 -6.67
C PRO A 30 7.22 -7.56 -7.48
N LEU A 31 7.24 -6.77 -8.55
CA LEU A 31 8.34 -6.68 -9.51
C LEU A 31 9.30 -5.52 -9.21
N MET A 32 8.89 -4.57 -8.36
CA MET A 32 9.65 -3.36 -8.04
C MET A 32 11.05 -3.65 -7.47
N GLY A 33 11.19 -4.70 -6.65
CA GLY A 33 12.48 -5.08 -6.08
C GLY A 33 13.48 -5.56 -7.13
N VAL A 34 13.01 -6.32 -8.13
CA VAL A 34 13.84 -6.79 -9.24
C VAL A 34 14.19 -5.63 -10.17
N TYR A 35 13.25 -4.72 -10.42
CA TYR A 35 13.49 -3.49 -11.17
C TYR A 35 14.63 -2.63 -10.56
N PHE A 36 14.58 -2.37 -9.25
CA PHE A 36 15.65 -1.63 -8.56
C PHE A 36 17.00 -2.36 -8.61
N LYS A 37 16.97 -3.71 -8.58
CA LYS A 37 18.19 -4.52 -8.71
C LYS A 37 18.81 -4.44 -10.11
N GLN A 38 17.99 -4.41 -11.16
CA GLN A 38 18.46 -4.23 -12.54
C GLN A 38 19.15 -2.86 -12.74
N MET A 39 18.76 -1.84 -11.98
CA MET A 39 19.45 -0.54 -11.97
C MET A 39 20.80 -0.52 -11.20
N GLY A 40 21.27 -1.68 -10.72
CA GLY A 40 22.55 -1.80 -10.02
C GLY A 40 22.50 -1.48 -8.53
N MET A 41 21.32 -1.33 -7.93
CA MET A 41 21.21 -1.04 -6.50
C MET A 41 21.59 -2.24 -5.61
N ASN A 42 22.10 -1.94 -4.42
CA ASN A 42 22.37 -2.98 -3.42
C ASN A 42 21.05 -3.51 -2.82
N ALA A 43 21.03 -4.75 -2.32
CA ALA A 43 19.86 -5.34 -1.68
C ALA A 43 19.34 -4.50 -0.50
N GLY A 44 20.24 -3.90 0.30
CA GLY A 44 19.85 -2.97 1.36
C GLY A 44 19.17 -1.69 0.86
N GLN A 45 19.60 -1.16 -0.30
CA GLN A 45 18.95 0.01 -0.92
C GLN A 45 17.57 -0.36 -1.46
N CYS A 46 17.43 -1.50 -2.14
CA CYS A 46 16.12 -2.00 -2.59
C CYS A 46 15.17 -2.22 -1.40
N GLY A 47 15.67 -2.86 -0.34
CA GLY A 47 14.92 -3.11 0.89
C GLY A 47 14.47 -1.81 1.57
N LEU A 48 15.32 -0.80 1.63
CA LEU A 48 14.95 0.51 2.20
C LEU A 48 13.87 1.20 1.38
N LEU A 49 13.96 1.18 0.04
CA LEU A 49 12.94 1.77 -0.84
C LEU A 49 11.57 1.11 -0.67
N ILE A 50 11.54 -0.23 -0.62
CA ILE A 50 10.27 -0.97 -0.46
C ILE A 50 9.74 -0.84 0.97
N GLY A 51 10.61 -0.96 1.98
CA GLY A 51 10.24 -0.91 3.39
C GLY A 51 9.84 0.46 3.91
N THR A 52 10.27 1.54 3.24
CA THR A 52 9.86 2.91 3.60
C THR A 52 8.38 3.16 3.35
N ARG A 53 7.75 2.45 2.40
CA ARG A 53 6.33 2.64 2.05
C ARG A 53 5.37 2.41 3.22
N PRO A 54 5.34 1.23 3.87
CA PRO A 54 4.48 1.01 5.03
C PRO A 54 4.83 1.92 6.22
N PHE A 55 6.08 2.36 6.33
CA PHE A 55 6.49 3.29 7.39
C PHE A 55 5.88 4.69 7.18
N VAL A 56 5.93 5.21 5.95
CA VAL A 56 5.30 6.48 5.60
C VAL A 56 3.77 6.39 5.70
N GLU A 57 3.18 5.28 5.28
CA GLU A 57 1.74 5.02 5.42
C GLU A 57 1.32 5.06 6.90
N PHE A 58 2.05 4.39 7.79
CA PHE A 58 1.79 4.41 9.22
C PHE A 58 1.87 5.83 9.83
N LEU A 59 2.90 6.60 9.46
CA LEU A 59 3.07 7.97 9.97
C LEU A 59 2.05 8.96 9.40
N SER A 60 1.58 8.73 8.18
CA SER A 60 0.62 9.60 7.49
C SER A 60 -0.83 9.32 7.87
N ALA A 61 -1.15 8.11 8.34
CA ALA A 61 -2.49 7.73 8.80
C ALA A 61 -3.16 8.72 9.76
N PRO A 62 -2.53 9.18 10.87
CA PRO A 62 -3.16 10.15 11.78
C PRO A 62 -3.36 11.53 11.13
N PHE A 63 -2.44 11.95 10.25
CA PHE A 63 -2.55 13.23 9.55
C PHE A 63 -3.75 13.24 8.60
N TRP A 64 -3.89 12.20 7.78
CA TRP A 64 -5.01 12.10 6.83
C TRP A 64 -6.34 11.77 7.50
N GLY A 65 -6.33 11.03 8.61
CA GLY A 65 -7.53 10.81 9.43
C GLY A 65 -8.14 12.12 9.90
N GLY A 66 -7.35 12.96 10.59
CA GLY A 66 -7.83 14.26 11.06
C GLY A 66 -8.23 15.22 9.92
N LEU A 67 -7.55 15.14 8.77
CA LEU A 67 -7.92 15.94 7.60
C LEU A 67 -9.23 15.47 6.94
N ALA A 68 -9.44 14.15 6.85
CA ALA A 68 -10.65 13.56 6.30
C ALA A 68 -11.89 13.98 7.10
N ASP A 69 -11.79 13.99 8.43
CA ASP A 69 -12.87 14.40 9.34
C ASP A 69 -13.24 15.88 9.17
N ARG A 70 -12.23 16.73 8.97
CA ARG A 70 -12.43 18.18 8.81
C ARG A 70 -12.97 18.55 7.43
N TRP A 71 -12.54 17.86 6.39
CA TRP A 71 -12.93 18.18 5.01
C TRP A 71 -14.23 17.54 4.56
N ARG A 72 -14.72 16.49 5.22
CA ARG A 72 -16.02 15.81 4.94
C ARG A 72 -16.30 15.59 3.44
N LYS A 73 -15.22 15.42 2.65
CA LYS A 73 -15.21 15.29 1.18
C LYS A 73 -14.27 14.14 0.78
N GLY A 74 -14.53 12.96 1.33
CA GLY A 74 -13.73 11.74 1.11
C GLY A 74 -13.66 11.32 -0.34
N ARG A 75 -14.67 11.63 -1.17
CA ARG A 75 -14.58 11.43 -2.62
C ARG A 75 -13.43 12.21 -3.25
N THR A 76 -13.29 13.49 -2.93
CA THR A 76 -12.22 14.34 -3.49
C THR A 76 -10.86 13.87 -2.98
N LEU A 77 -10.78 13.50 -1.70
CA LEU A 77 -9.55 12.99 -1.10
C LEU A 77 -9.13 11.64 -1.70
N LEU A 78 -10.08 10.72 -1.91
CA LEU A 78 -9.85 9.45 -2.60
C LEU A 78 -9.33 9.69 -4.02
N LEU A 79 -10.02 10.51 -4.82
CA LEU A 79 -9.59 10.81 -6.20
C LEU A 79 -8.21 11.47 -6.25
N ALA A 80 -7.92 12.39 -5.31
CA ALA A 80 -6.60 13.01 -5.21
C ALA A 80 -5.51 11.99 -4.89
N SER A 81 -5.76 11.07 -3.96
CA SER A 81 -4.80 10.01 -3.58
C SER A 81 -4.55 9.00 -4.70
N LEU A 82 -5.59 8.63 -5.47
CA LEU A 82 -5.45 7.79 -6.67
C LEU A 82 -4.69 8.51 -7.79
N GLY A 83 -4.94 9.81 -7.96
CA GLY A 83 -4.17 10.65 -8.88
C GLY A 83 -2.69 10.74 -8.48
N ALA A 84 -2.42 10.91 -7.17
CA ALA A 84 -1.07 10.95 -6.63
C ALA A 84 -0.32 9.64 -6.90
N TRP A 85 -0.97 8.48 -6.77
CA TRP A 85 -0.38 7.18 -7.15
C TRP A 85 0.16 7.22 -8.60
N ILE A 86 -0.61 7.71 -9.56
CA ILE A 86 -0.19 7.77 -10.97
C ILE A 86 0.94 8.78 -11.15
N VAL A 87 0.75 10.00 -10.63
CA VAL A 87 1.68 11.13 -10.79
C VAL A 87 3.05 10.84 -10.21
N PHE A 88 3.12 10.17 -9.06
CA PHE A 88 4.39 9.84 -8.43
C PHE A 88 4.94 8.49 -8.89
N THR A 89 4.12 7.52 -9.31
CA THR A 89 4.66 6.21 -9.73
C THR A 89 5.22 6.20 -11.16
N LEU A 90 4.62 6.95 -12.10
CA LEU A 90 5.10 7.01 -13.48
C LEU A 90 6.53 7.54 -13.64
N PRO A 91 6.92 8.64 -12.97
CA PRO A 91 8.29 9.15 -13.04
C PRO A 91 9.36 8.17 -12.57
N LEU A 92 9.05 7.19 -11.69
CA LEU A 92 10.02 6.17 -11.30
C LEU A 92 10.55 5.41 -12.52
N SER A 93 9.72 5.20 -13.55
CA SER A 93 10.13 4.51 -14.78
C SER A 93 11.23 5.27 -15.54
N TRP A 94 11.22 6.61 -15.49
CA TRP A 94 12.18 7.46 -16.20
C TRP A 94 13.44 7.76 -15.39
N VAL A 95 13.35 7.70 -14.07
CA VAL A 95 14.47 7.94 -13.16
C VAL A 95 15.38 6.71 -13.17
N GLN A 96 16.35 6.69 -14.10
CA GLN A 96 17.33 5.62 -14.23
C GLN A 96 18.76 6.18 -14.15
N PRO A 97 19.73 5.44 -13.58
CA PRO A 97 21.13 5.85 -13.60
C PRO A 97 21.66 5.83 -15.03
N LYS A 98 22.54 6.77 -15.37
CA LYS A 98 23.14 6.83 -16.72
C LYS A 98 24.15 5.68 -16.87
N PRO A 99 24.10 4.90 -17.97
CA PRO A 99 25.09 3.87 -18.24
C PRO A 99 26.42 4.53 -18.59
N VAL A 100 27.52 4.07 -17.98
CA VAL A 100 28.86 4.60 -18.24
C VAL A 100 29.65 3.75 -19.23
N SER A 101 29.40 2.44 -19.23
CA SER A 101 30.07 1.49 -20.11
C SER A 101 29.19 0.27 -20.36
N CYS A 102 29.57 -0.54 -21.35
CA CYS A 102 28.88 -1.74 -21.77
C CYS A 102 29.86 -2.91 -21.80
N VAL A 103 29.43 -4.06 -21.32
CA VAL A 103 30.18 -5.31 -21.40
C VAL A 103 29.93 -5.94 -22.76
N HIS A 104 30.96 -6.06 -23.59
CA HIS A 104 30.88 -6.80 -24.85
C HIS A 104 31.80 -8.02 -24.83
N PRO A 105 31.26 -9.23 -25.07
CA PRO A 105 32.07 -10.43 -25.18
C PRO A 105 32.90 -10.40 -26.45
N LEU A 106 34.20 -10.70 -26.33
CA LEU A 106 35.09 -10.92 -27.45
C LEU A 106 35.09 -12.40 -27.84
N ASN A 107 35.26 -13.26 -26.83
CA ASN A 107 35.31 -14.72 -26.90
C ASN A 107 34.45 -15.31 -25.76
N ASP A 108 34.34 -16.65 -25.71
CA ASP A 108 33.55 -17.36 -24.67
C ASP A 108 34.08 -17.18 -23.24
N SER A 109 35.31 -16.67 -23.07
CA SER A 109 35.94 -16.50 -21.75
C SER A 109 36.40 -15.07 -21.44
N ALA A 110 36.28 -14.13 -22.38
CA ALA A 110 36.82 -12.78 -22.23
C ALA A 110 35.92 -11.71 -22.84
N TYR A 111 35.86 -10.56 -22.17
CA TYR A 111 35.04 -9.42 -22.56
C TYR A 111 35.78 -8.09 -22.33
N ASN A 112 35.31 -7.07 -23.05
CA ASN A 112 35.80 -5.71 -22.97
C ASN A 112 34.69 -4.74 -22.58
N LEU A 113 35.10 -3.64 -21.95
CA LEU A 113 34.28 -2.49 -21.64
C LEU A 113 34.28 -1.52 -22.82
N THR A 114 33.12 -1.27 -23.42
CA THR A 114 32.97 -0.31 -24.52
C THR A 114 32.09 0.87 -24.07
N VAL A 115 32.17 1.98 -24.81
CA VAL A 115 31.34 3.16 -24.55
C VAL A 115 29.91 2.88 -25.07
N PRO A 116 28.86 3.26 -24.31
CA PRO A 116 27.48 3.10 -24.76
C PRO A 116 27.23 3.90 -26.04
N LYS A 117 26.54 3.28 -27.00
CA LYS A 117 26.14 3.90 -28.27
C LYS A 117 24.62 3.99 -28.33
N TYR A 118 24.09 5.20 -28.42
CA TYR A 118 22.65 5.46 -28.48
C TYR A 118 22.09 5.59 -29.92
N ASP A 119 22.98 5.76 -30.92
CA ASP A 119 22.62 6.17 -32.28
C ASP A 119 22.80 5.07 -33.35
N GLU A 120 23.26 3.86 -32.98
CA GLU A 120 23.44 2.75 -33.92
C GLU A 120 22.32 1.71 -33.78
N ASP A 121 21.59 1.45 -34.86
CA ASP A 121 20.78 0.23 -34.99
C ASP A 121 21.74 -0.97 -35.01
N TRP A 122 21.80 -1.71 -33.91
CA TRP A 122 22.61 -2.93 -33.80
C TRP A 122 22.06 -4.00 -34.75
N SER A 123 22.54 -3.99 -35.99
CA SER A 123 22.15 -4.90 -37.08
C SER A 123 22.61 -6.35 -36.86
N THR A 124 23.57 -6.57 -35.95
CA THR A 124 24.00 -7.90 -35.53
C THR A 124 23.67 -8.10 -34.05
N PRO A 125 22.96 -9.19 -33.68
CA PRO A 125 22.77 -9.50 -32.28
C PRO A 125 24.17 -9.72 -31.66
N PRO A 126 24.50 -9.06 -30.54
CA PRO A 126 25.77 -9.30 -29.86
C PRO A 126 25.88 -10.80 -29.56
N ARG A 127 27.08 -11.38 -29.74
CA ARG A 127 27.33 -12.78 -29.38
C ARG A 127 26.87 -12.98 -27.95
N SER A 128 25.95 -13.90 -27.73
CA SER A 128 25.48 -14.22 -26.39
C SER A 128 26.60 -14.95 -25.65
N PHE A 129 26.97 -14.46 -24.47
CA PHE A 129 27.96 -15.09 -23.62
C PHE A 129 27.34 -16.34 -22.97
N HIS A 130 27.85 -17.54 -23.28
CA HIS A 130 27.60 -18.72 -22.46
C HIS A 130 28.57 -18.64 -21.29
N GLY A 131 28.04 -18.30 -20.10
CA GLY A 131 28.80 -17.93 -18.91
C GLY A 131 30.06 -18.76 -18.62
N LEU A 132 31.08 -18.09 -18.10
CA LEU A 132 32.11 -18.71 -17.26
C LEU A 132 31.37 -19.38 -16.09
N SER A 133 31.36 -20.71 -16.06
CA SER A 133 30.78 -21.54 -15.01
C SER A 133 31.62 -21.50 -13.73
N ILE A 134 31.94 -20.31 -13.23
CA ILE A 134 32.56 -20.12 -11.93
C ILE A 134 31.46 -19.66 -10.98
N PRO A 135 31.11 -20.45 -9.95
CA PRO A 135 30.18 -20.01 -8.92
C PRO A 135 30.84 -18.90 -8.12
N ARG A 136 30.49 -17.64 -8.42
CA ARG A 136 30.92 -16.45 -7.68
C ARG A 136 29.70 -15.73 -7.11
N GLU A 137 29.86 -15.20 -5.92
CA GLU A 137 28.89 -14.32 -5.27
C GLU A 137 28.85 -12.97 -6.02
N GLY A 138 27.75 -12.63 -6.68
CA GLY A 138 27.58 -11.36 -7.41
C GLY A 138 27.21 -11.49 -8.89
N SER A 139 27.50 -10.46 -9.68
CA SER A 139 27.27 -10.51 -11.14
C SER A 139 28.15 -11.57 -11.80
N PRO A 140 27.64 -12.38 -12.74
CA PRO A 140 28.46 -13.35 -13.48
C PRO A 140 29.53 -12.68 -14.36
N LEU A 141 29.44 -11.36 -14.58
CA LEU A 141 30.36 -10.55 -15.37
C LEU A 141 30.87 -9.34 -14.55
N PRO A 142 31.77 -9.55 -13.58
CA PRO A 142 32.29 -8.45 -12.76
C PRO A 142 33.23 -7.55 -13.57
N VAL A 143 33.05 -6.23 -13.45
CA VAL A 143 33.86 -5.23 -14.20
C VAL A 143 35.38 -5.45 -14.07
N SER A 144 35.84 -6.01 -12.94
CA SER A 144 37.26 -6.32 -12.67
C SER A 144 37.89 -7.31 -13.63
N ASP A 145 37.10 -8.21 -14.23
CA ASP A 145 37.62 -9.29 -15.07
C ASP A 145 37.70 -8.88 -16.55
N ALA A 146 37.28 -7.67 -16.90
CA ALA A 146 37.41 -7.15 -18.25
C ALA A 146 38.88 -6.89 -18.61
N LEU A 147 39.30 -7.20 -19.85
CA LEU A 147 40.70 -7.10 -20.26
C LEU A 147 41.22 -5.65 -20.23
N ASN A 148 40.33 -4.68 -20.46
CA ASN A 148 40.64 -3.25 -20.43
C ASN A 148 40.27 -2.57 -19.10
N TYR A 149 40.10 -3.33 -18.03
CA TYR A 149 39.84 -2.79 -16.70
C TYR A 149 41.06 -2.03 -16.15
N ASN A 150 40.85 -0.79 -15.70
CA ASN A 150 41.86 0.00 -15.00
C ASN A 150 41.38 0.36 -13.59
N PRO A 151 42.01 -0.17 -12.51
CA PRO A 151 41.53 0.05 -11.15
C PRO A 151 41.59 1.50 -10.69
N LYS A 152 42.47 2.34 -11.29
CA LYS A 152 42.57 3.76 -10.93
C LYS A 152 41.47 4.62 -11.57
N ALA A 153 40.92 4.19 -12.69
CA ALA A 153 39.92 4.95 -13.45
C ALA A 153 38.50 4.40 -13.28
N ASN A 154 38.38 3.08 -13.06
CA ASN A 154 37.11 2.34 -13.12
C ASN A 154 36.77 1.66 -11.78
N GLY A 155 37.48 1.97 -10.69
CA GLY A 155 37.32 1.29 -9.40
C GLY A 155 35.94 1.46 -8.75
N ASP A 156 35.14 2.43 -9.21
CA ASP A 156 33.78 2.73 -8.76
C ASP A 156 32.68 2.18 -9.68
N TRP A 157 33.05 1.38 -10.69
CA TRP A 157 32.13 0.81 -11.68
C TRP A 157 31.58 -0.53 -11.20
N VAL A 158 30.27 -0.73 -11.41
CA VAL A 158 29.55 -1.92 -10.96
C VAL A 158 28.62 -2.41 -12.07
N THR A 159 28.59 -3.72 -12.26
CA THR A 159 27.63 -4.41 -13.13
C THR A 159 26.48 -4.98 -12.31
N PRO A 160 25.22 -4.75 -12.70
CA PRO A 160 24.08 -5.44 -12.13
C PRO A 160 24.15 -6.95 -12.38
N LEU A 161 23.31 -7.69 -11.67
CA LEU A 161 23.10 -9.12 -11.93
C LEU A 161 22.44 -9.27 -13.32
N HIS A 162 22.97 -10.14 -14.18
CA HIS A 162 22.41 -10.46 -15.49
C HIS A 162 22.19 -9.26 -16.44
N SER A 163 23.05 -8.23 -16.34
CA SER A 163 23.02 -7.06 -17.22
C SER A 163 24.39 -6.82 -17.86
N TYR A 164 24.39 -6.34 -19.09
CA TYR A 164 25.62 -5.92 -19.79
C TYR A 164 25.94 -4.44 -19.56
N ILE A 165 25.06 -3.70 -18.90
CA ILE A 165 25.28 -2.30 -18.57
C ILE A 165 26.20 -2.18 -17.36
N VAL A 166 27.12 -1.23 -17.43
CA VAL A 166 27.96 -0.81 -16.32
C VAL A 166 27.50 0.54 -15.82
N TYR A 167 27.32 0.64 -14.51
CA TYR A 167 26.94 1.87 -13.83
C TYR A 167 28.06 2.34 -12.91
N ARG A 168 28.02 3.63 -12.58
CA ARG A 168 28.90 4.22 -11.58
C ARG A 168 28.20 4.24 -10.21
N THR A 169 28.90 3.79 -9.17
CA THR A 169 28.40 3.81 -7.78
C THR A 169 27.82 5.17 -7.35
N PRO A 170 28.50 6.33 -7.53
CA PRO A 170 27.94 7.64 -7.21
C PRO A 170 26.66 8.00 -7.98
N ASP A 171 26.49 7.52 -9.22
CA ASP A 171 25.29 7.81 -10.01
C ASP A 171 24.12 6.95 -9.54
N ILE A 172 24.38 5.69 -9.18
CA ILE A 172 23.39 4.83 -8.49
C ILE A 172 22.95 5.48 -7.18
N GLN A 173 23.87 6.01 -6.38
CA GLN A 173 23.54 6.68 -5.11
C GLN A 173 22.65 7.91 -5.31
N LYS A 174 22.96 8.78 -6.27
CA LYS A 174 22.11 9.94 -6.60
C LYS A 174 20.71 9.51 -7.00
N THR A 175 20.61 8.53 -7.90
CA THR A 175 19.32 7.98 -8.35
C THR A 175 18.55 7.36 -7.18
N PHE A 176 19.22 6.61 -6.30
CA PHE A 176 18.61 6.02 -5.11
C PHE A 176 17.97 7.08 -4.21
N PHE A 177 18.67 8.18 -3.87
CA PHE A 177 18.09 9.23 -3.04
C PHE A 177 16.95 9.96 -3.75
N LEU A 178 17.02 10.13 -5.07
CA LEU A 178 15.93 10.70 -5.86
C LEU A 178 14.68 9.81 -5.82
N LEU A 179 14.85 8.50 -6.05
CA LEU A 179 13.77 7.53 -5.96
C LEU A 179 13.19 7.46 -4.53
N LEU A 180 14.03 7.49 -3.51
CA LEU A 180 13.60 7.48 -2.11
C LEU A 180 12.74 8.69 -1.79
N LEU A 181 13.17 9.89 -2.21
CA LEU A 181 12.39 11.12 -2.04
C LEU A 181 11.04 11.01 -2.75
N LEU A 182 11.03 10.50 -4.00
CA LEU A 182 9.84 10.37 -4.81
C LEU A 182 8.85 9.37 -4.19
N VAL A 183 9.34 8.22 -3.72
CA VAL A 183 8.54 7.24 -2.98
C VAL A 183 7.98 7.85 -1.70
N VAL A 184 8.79 8.52 -0.87
CA VAL A 184 8.30 9.11 0.38
C VAL A 184 7.17 10.12 0.14
N ILE A 185 7.35 11.02 -0.83
CA ILE A 185 6.33 12.02 -1.15
C ILE A 185 5.10 11.36 -1.76
N GLY A 186 5.30 10.42 -2.68
CA GLY A 186 4.22 9.69 -3.34
C GLY A 186 3.36 8.91 -2.36
N GLU A 187 3.99 8.10 -1.50
CA GLU A 187 3.31 7.32 -0.46
C GLU A 187 2.60 8.22 0.54
N PHE A 188 3.18 9.36 0.91
CA PHE A 188 2.52 10.29 1.81
C PHE A 188 1.18 10.79 1.24
N PHE A 189 1.12 11.17 -0.04
CA PHE A 189 -0.12 11.64 -0.66
C PHE A 189 -1.09 10.51 -1.03
N SER A 190 -0.56 9.31 -1.24
CA SER A 190 -1.33 8.16 -1.71
C SER A 190 -1.86 7.27 -0.56
N ALA A 191 -1.31 7.43 0.65
CA ALA A 191 -1.67 6.71 1.87
C ALA A 191 -3.18 6.62 2.16
N PRO A 192 -4.00 7.69 2.10
CA PRO A 192 -5.40 7.59 2.46
C PRO A 192 -6.24 6.82 1.43
N ALA A 193 -5.70 6.44 0.27
CA ALA A 193 -6.47 5.79 -0.79
C ALA A 193 -7.11 4.48 -0.32
N ILE A 194 -6.33 3.61 0.34
CA ILE A 194 -6.78 2.28 0.76
C ILE A 194 -7.84 2.43 1.86
N THR A 195 -7.55 3.21 2.89
CA THR A 195 -8.46 3.41 4.03
C THR A 195 -9.76 4.08 3.61
N LEU A 196 -9.72 5.05 2.69
CA LEU A 196 -10.92 5.72 2.19
C LEU A 196 -11.74 4.82 1.28
N ALA A 197 -11.09 4.00 0.45
CA ALA A 197 -11.78 3.00 -0.35
C ALA A 197 -12.56 2.02 0.55
N ASP A 198 -11.88 1.44 1.54
CA ASP A 198 -12.48 0.50 2.49
C ASP A 198 -13.62 1.15 3.29
N SER A 199 -13.42 2.39 3.75
CA SER A 199 -14.46 3.16 4.44
C SER A 199 -15.68 3.40 3.54
N ALA A 200 -15.47 3.78 2.28
CA ALA A 200 -16.56 4.03 1.33
C ALA A 200 -17.43 2.79 1.12
N VAL A 201 -16.79 1.62 1.02
CA VAL A 201 -17.48 0.35 0.81
C VAL A 201 -18.32 -0.02 2.03
N ILE A 202 -17.74 0.06 3.22
CA ILE A 202 -18.45 -0.25 4.46
C ILE A 202 -19.66 0.67 4.62
N THR A 203 -19.52 1.97 4.33
CA THR A 203 -20.65 2.91 4.37
C THR A 203 -21.72 2.61 3.31
N LEU A 204 -21.36 2.02 2.18
CA LEU A 204 -22.31 1.62 1.14
C LEU A 204 -23.08 0.34 1.54
N LEU A 205 -22.39 -0.61 2.18
CA LEU A 205 -22.97 -1.88 2.62
C LEU A 205 -23.95 -1.68 3.80
N GLY A 206 -23.72 -0.68 4.67
CA GLY A 206 -24.62 -0.35 5.76
C GLY A 206 -24.84 -1.53 6.72
N GLU A 207 -26.08 -2.02 6.79
CA GLU A 207 -26.46 -3.17 7.64
C GLU A 207 -25.84 -4.50 7.15
N ASP A 208 -25.52 -4.62 5.86
CA ASP A 208 -24.92 -5.81 5.25
C ASP A 208 -23.37 -5.80 5.32
N ALA A 209 -22.80 -5.23 6.39
CA ALA A 209 -21.34 -5.14 6.58
C ALA A 209 -20.65 -6.52 6.62
N ASP A 210 -21.39 -7.58 6.92
CA ASP A 210 -20.95 -8.98 6.86
C ASP A 210 -20.49 -9.40 5.45
N ARG A 211 -21.06 -8.81 4.40
CA ARG A 211 -20.69 -9.08 2.99
C ARG A 211 -19.41 -8.38 2.53
N TYR A 212 -18.80 -7.53 3.38
CA TYR A 212 -17.57 -6.81 3.04
C TYR A 212 -16.45 -7.74 2.58
N GLY A 213 -16.29 -8.90 3.23
CA GLY A 213 -15.27 -9.88 2.85
C GLY A 213 -15.44 -10.40 1.42
N HIS A 214 -16.69 -10.63 1.00
CA HIS A 214 -16.99 -11.06 -0.37
C HIS A 214 -16.66 -9.95 -1.38
N GLN A 215 -16.87 -8.69 -1.02
CA GLN A 215 -16.49 -7.56 -1.84
C GLN A 215 -14.98 -7.44 -1.99
N ARG A 216 -14.26 -7.56 -0.87
CA ARG A 216 -12.81 -7.43 -0.81
C ARG A 216 -12.08 -8.53 -1.57
N MET A 217 -12.69 -9.72 -1.69
CA MET A 217 -12.17 -10.87 -2.43
C MET A 217 -11.91 -10.55 -3.91
N PHE A 218 -12.72 -9.69 -4.54
CA PHE A 218 -12.50 -9.26 -5.93
C PHE A 218 -11.17 -8.50 -6.09
N GLY A 219 -10.70 -7.81 -5.04
CA GLY A 219 -9.38 -7.20 -5.02
C GLY A 219 -8.26 -8.24 -5.09
N SER A 220 -8.35 -9.32 -4.30
CA SER A 220 -7.37 -10.41 -4.33
C SER A 220 -7.35 -11.13 -5.68
N LEU A 221 -8.52 -11.31 -6.30
CA LEU A 221 -8.62 -11.86 -7.66
C LEU A 221 -7.92 -10.97 -8.68
N GLY A 222 -8.16 -9.65 -8.62
CA GLY A 222 -7.49 -8.68 -9.50
C GLY A 222 -5.98 -8.66 -9.31
N TRP A 223 -5.51 -8.76 -8.06
CA TRP A 223 -4.09 -8.82 -7.72
C TRP A 223 -3.38 -10.02 -8.35
N GLY A 224 -3.94 -11.23 -8.16
CA GLY A 224 -3.38 -12.47 -8.69
C GLY A 224 -3.38 -12.53 -10.21
N LEU A 225 -4.48 -12.13 -10.86
CA LEU A 225 -4.57 -12.09 -12.32
C LEU A 225 -3.57 -11.09 -12.92
N ALA A 226 -3.45 -9.90 -12.34
CA ALA A 226 -2.51 -8.89 -12.82
C ALA A 226 -1.07 -9.39 -12.74
N MET A 227 -0.68 -9.95 -11.58
CA MET A 227 0.67 -10.48 -11.37
C MET A 227 1.00 -11.59 -12.37
N PHE A 228 0.05 -12.49 -12.65
CA PHE A 228 0.23 -13.57 -13.63
C PHE A 228 0.44 -13.05 -15.05
N PHE A 229 -0.50 -12.23 -15.55
CA PHE A 229 -0.43 -11.73 -16.92
C PHE A 229 0.73 -10.76 -17.15
N VAL A 230 1.01 -9.87 -16.19
CA VAL A 230 2.14 -8.94 -16.29
C VAL A 230 3.46 -9.68 -16.16
N GLY A 231 3.53 -10.74 -15.34
CA GLY A 231 4.70 -11.62 -15.29
C GLY A 231 5.01 -12.26 -16.64
N ILE A 232 3.99 -12.81 -17.33
CA ILE A 232 4.15 -13.37 -18.69
C ILE A 232 4.54 -12.27 -19.69
N ALA A 233 3.87 -11.12 -19.64
CA ALA A 233 4.17 -10.00 -20.53
C ALA A 233 5.61 -9.49 -20.34
N LEU A 234 6.08 -9.42 -19.10
CA LEU A 234 7.44 -9.03 -18.76
C LEU A 234 8.45 -10.07 -19.26
N ASP A 235 8.15 -11.37 -19.13
CA ASP A 235 9.07 -12.41 -19.60
C ASP A 235 9.23 -12.39 -21.14
N HIS A 236 8.16 -12.12 -21.87
CA HIS A 236 8.23 -11.93 -23.33
C HIS A 236 8.76 -10.56 -23.76
N SER A 237 8.83 -9.57 -22.85
CA SER A 237 9.39 -8.26 -23.18
C SER A 237 10.91 -8.32 -23.27
N THR A 238 11.45 -8.11 -24.46
CA THR A 238 12.89 -7.90 -24.66
C THR A 238 13.24 -6.43 -24.49
N ALA A 239 14.50 -6.14 -24.14
CA ALA A 239 15.04 -4.80 -24.23
C ALA A 239 14.84 -4.23 -25.66
N PHE A 240 14.44 -2.96 -25.77
CA PHE A 240 14.18 -2.29 -27.05
C PHE A 240 15.41 -2.33 -27.98
N SER A 241 15.21 -2.16 -29.29
CA SER A 241 16.29 -2.11 -30.29
C SER A 241 17.31 -0.99 -30.01
N SER A 242 16.88 0.10 -29.36
CA SER A 242 17.68 1.27 -28.96
C SER A 242 18.41 1.10 -27.61
N HIS A 243 18.81 -0.12 -27.25
CA HIS A 243 19.56 -0.38 -26.03
C HIS A 243 21.01 0.14 -26.16
N PRO A 244 21.53 0.95 -25.22
CA PRO A 244 22.85 1.60 -25.34
C PRO A 244 24.03 0.62 -25.43
N CYS A 245 23.83 -0.64 -25.00
CA CYS A 245 24.84 -1.70 -25.01
C CYS A 245 24.57 -2.79 -26.06
N GLY A 246 23.82 -2.45 -27.11
CA GLY A 246 23.46 -3.35 -28.19
C GLY A 246 22.23 -4.21 -27.90
N GLY A 247 21.53 -4.56 -28.99
CA GLY A 247 20.10 -4.91 -29.15
C GLY A 247 19.39 -5.80 -28.10
N PRO A 248 18.35 -6.56 -28.48
CA PRO A 248 17.50 -7.25 -27.49
C PRO A 248 18.28 -8.34 -26.75
N GLN A 249 18.68 -8.04 -25.51
CA GLN A 249 19.38 -8.96 -24.62
C GLN A 249 18.35 -9.85 -23.91
N ARG A 250 18.61 -11.17 -23.88
CA ARG A 250 17.64 -12.16 -23.39
C ARG A 250 17.34 -12.05 -21.89
N PHE A 251 18.29 -11.50 -21.13
CA PHE A 251 18.23 -11.42 -19.67
C PHE A 251 17.73 -10.07 -19.15
N GLU A 252 17.79 -9.02 -19.96
CA GLU A 252 17.31 -7.69 -19.57
C GLU A 252 15.85 -7.53 -19.97
N LYS A 253 15.00 -7.17 -18.99
CA LYS A 253 13.56 -7.02 -19.20
C LYS A 253 13.17 -5.55 -19.18
N ASN A 254 12.09 -5.24 -19.89
CA ASN A 254 11.57 -3.89 -20.00
C ASN A 254 10.43 -3.63 -19.01
N TYR A 255 10.78 -3.11 -17.84
CA TYR A 255 9.82 -2.79 -16.78
C TYR A 255 8.88 -1.62 -17.10
N THR A 256 9.12 -0.88 -18.19
CA THR A 256 8.19 0.17 -18.65
C THR A 256 6.78 -0.39 -18.85
N ILE A 257 6.66 -1.65 -19.27
CA ILE A 257 5.37 -2.35 -19.41
C ILE A 257 4.66 -2.43 -18.06
N CYS A 258 5.35 -2.77 -16.98
CA CYS A 258 4.77 -2.83 -15.63
C CYS A 258 4.25 -1.45 -15.18
N PHE A 259 5.02 -0.39 -15.39
CA PHE A 259 4.61 0.98 -15.05
C PHE A 259 3.44 1.48 -15.92
N ALA A 260 3.42 1.14 -17.21
CA ALA A 260 2.33 1.46 -18.11
C ALA A 260 1.05 0.72 -17.72
N THR A 261 1.12 -0.59 -17.47
CA THR A 261 -0.01 -1.40 -17.01
C THR A 261 -0.56 -0.91 -15.68
N PHE A 262 0.32 -0.60 -14.71
CA PHE A 262 -0.06 0.02 -13.45
C PHE A 262 -0.88 1.29 -13.67
N SER A 263 -0.42 2.17 -14.56
CA SER A 263 -1.06 3.46 -14.79
C SER A 263 -2.41 3.35 -15.50
N VAL A 264 -2.54 2.40 -16.43
CA VAL A 264 -3.82 2.10 -17.10
C VAL A 264 -4.83 1.53 -16.10
N LEU A 265 -4.43 0.54 -15.29
CA LEU A 265 -5.28 -0.09 -14.28
C LEU A 265 -5.67 0.90 -13.17
N MET A 266 -4.72 1.71 -12.70
CA MET A 266 -4.97 2.75 -11.70
C MET A 266 -5.84 3.87 -12.29
N GLY A 267 -5.67 4.21 -13.57
CA GLY A 267 -6.57 5.12 -14.29
C GLY A 267 -8.00 4.59 -14.38
N ALA A 268 -8.18 3.30 -14.65
CA ALA A 268 -9.50 2.65 -14.61
C ALA A 268 -10.09 2.64 -13.18
N ALA A 269 -9.27 2.41 -12.15
CA ALA A 269 -9.67 2.54 -10.76
C ALA A 269 -10.10 3.98 -10.42
N LEU A 270 -9.38 4.99 -10.92
CA LEU A 270 -9.74 6.39 -10.74
C LEU A 270 -11.08 6.73 -11.41
N ILE A 271 -11.31 6.26 -12.64
CA ILE A 271 -12.57 6.46 -13.36
C ILE A 271 -13.73 5.79 -12.60
N THR A 272 -13.56 4.55 -12.16
CA THR A 272 -14.60 3.83 -11.39
C THR A 272 -14.84 4.47 -10.03
N ALA A 273 -13.81 5.02 -9.37
CA ALA A 273 -13.96 5.78 -8.14
C ALA A 273 -14.81 7.06 -8.32
N THR A 274 -14.85 7.66 -9.52
CA THR A 274 -15.75 8.79 -9.77
C THR A 274 -17.24 8.43 -9.72
N GLN A 275 -17.56 7.14 -9.89
CA GLN A 275 -18.94 6.65 -9.83
C GLN A 275 -19.37 6.32 -8.40
N ILE A 276 -18.43 6.20 -7.46
CA ILE A 276 -18.72 5.92 -6.05
C ILE A 276 -19.37 7.16 -5.41
N ARG A 277 -20.58 6.97 -4.87
CA ARG A 277 -21.30 7.97 -4.08
C ARG A 277 -21.01 7.76 -2.61
N PHE A 278 -20.30 8.71 -2.01
CA PHE A 278 -20.10 8.76 -0.56
C PHE A 278 -21.38 9.31 0.08
N LYS A 279 -22.12 8.46 0.82
CA LYS A 279 -23.20 8.91 1.70
C LYS A 279 -22.58 9.34 3.01
N TYR A 280 -22.61 10.65 3.29
CA TYR A 280 -22.29 11.17 4.61
C TYR A 280 -23.58 11.27 5.40
N GLU A 281 -23.65 10.57 6.52
CA GLU A 281 -24.75 10.72 7.48
C GLU A 281 -24.53 12.03 8.23
N PHE A 282 -25.39 13.01 7.97
CA PHE A 282 -25.38 14.27 8.70
C PHE A 282 -25.94 14.01 10.08
N VAL A 283 -25.08 13.90 11.10
CA VAL A 283 -25.52 14.07 12.48
C VAL A 283 -25.86 15.55 12.65
N SER A 284 -27.12 15.89 12.35
CA SER A 284 -27.71 17.15 12.79
C SER A 284 -27.65 17.15 14.31
N GLU A 285 -26.96 18.11 14.94
CA GLU A 285 -27.17 18.42 16.35
C GLU A 285 -28.59 19.02 16.49
N GLU A 286 -29.60 18.17 16.37
CA GLU A 286 -30.93 18.52 16.83
C GLU A 286 -30.87 18.38 18.35
N PRO A 287 -31.13 19.45 19.14
CA PRO A 287 -31.07 19.36 20.59
C PRO A 287 -32.01 18.24 21.03
N ALA A 288 -31.42 17.18 21.60
CA ALA A 288 -32.13 15.99 22.01
C ALA A 288 -33.38 16.40 22.79
N ALA A 289 -34.55 16.03 22.27
CA ALA A 289 -35.79 16.19 23.00
C ALA A 289 -35.60 15.55 24.38
N PRO A 290 -35.99 16.24 25.48
CA PRO A 290 -35.81 15.70 26.81
C PRO A 290 -36.42 14.30 26.85
N PRO A 291 -35.71 13.30 27.42
CA PRO A 291 -36.19 11.94 27.44
C PRO A 291 -37.60 11.92 28.04
N PRO A 292 -38.55 11.14 27.46
CA PRO A 292 -39.86 10.98 28.06
C PRO A 292 -39.68 10.54 29.52
N PRO A 293 -40.48 11.09 30.46
CA PRO A 293 -40.33 10.79 31.87
C PRO A 293 -40.36 9.26 32.05
N ALA A 294 -39.33 8.74 32.70
CA ALA A 294 -39.14 7.31 32.89
C ALA A 294 -40.43 6.69 33.43
N GLU A 295 -40.96 5.68 32.74
CA GLU A 295 -42.10 4.93 33.27
C GLU A 295 -41.68 4.30 34.61
N PRO A 296 -42.48 4.44 35.67
CA PRO A 296 -42.12 3.90 36.97
C PRO A 296 -41.95 2.39 36.87
N THR A 297 -40.89 1.91 37.47
CA THR A 297 -40.51 0.49 37.46
C THR A 297 -41.63 -0.37 38.06
N HIS A 298 -41.69 -1.65 37.68
CA HIS A 298 -42.77 -2.56 38.10
C HIS A 298 -42.86 -2.69 39.63
N GLU A 299 -41.73 -2.56 40.34
CA GLU A 299 -41.69 -2.52 41.81
C GLU A 299 -42.31 -1.24 42.38
N GLU A 300 -42.04 -0.07 41.78
CA GLU A 300 -42.63 1.21 42.18
C GLU A 300 -44.15 1.23 41.94
N LYS A 301 -44.63 0.63 40.84
CA LYS A 301 -46.06 0.45 40.58
C LYS A 301 -46.73 -0.47 41.60
N LEU A 302 -46.07 -1.56 42.00
CA LEU A 302 -46.57 -2.47 43.04
C LEU A 302 -46.59 -1.79 44.42
N GLN A 303 -45.55 -1.03 44.77
CA GLN A 303 -45.50 -0.27 46.03
C GLN A 303 -46.57 0.82 46.09
N GLN A 304 -46.86 1.49 44.97
CA GLN A 304 -47.93 2.49 44.90
C GLN A 304 -49.33 1.86 45.03
N GLN A 305 -49.56 0.68 44.44
CA GLN A 305 -50.81 -0.06 44.61
C GLN A 305 -50.99 -0.58 46.04
N LEU A 306 -49.91 -1.09 46.66
CA LEU A 306 -49.94 -1.57 48.04
C LEU A 306 -50.17 -0.42 49.03
N ALA A 307 -49.57 0.75 48.79
CA ALA A 307 -49.76 1.96 49.59
C ALA A 307 -51.19 2.52 49.50
N GLN A 308 -51.84 2.43 48.34
CA GLN A 308 -53.25 2.78 48.17
C GLN A 308 -54.19 1.81 48.89
N GLN A 309 -53.89 0.51 48.90
CA GLN A 309 -54.70 -0.49 49.61
C GLN A 309 -54.62 -0.37 51.13
N LEU A 310 -53.51 0.13 51.68
CA LEU A 310 -53.29 0.16 53.13
C LEU A 310 -53.71 1.47 53.81
N GLN A 311 -54.13 2.53 53.09
CA GLN A 311 -54.57 3.83 53.63
C GLN A 311 -53.71 4.36 54.80
N LEU A 312 -52.38 4.23 54.71
CA LEU A 312 -51.49 4.73 55.76
C LEU A 312 -51.21 6.23 55.55
N PRO A 313 -51.50 7.11 56.53
CA PRO A 313 -51.05 8.50 56.50
C PRO A 313 -49.52 8.54 56.56
N GLY A 314 -48.92 9.41 55.74
CA GLY A 314 -47.48 9.45 55.43
C GLY A 314 -46.56 9.32 56.64
N LEU A 315 -45.56 8.46 56.52
CA LEU A 315 -44.50 8.30 57.50
C LEU A 315 -43.27 9.13 57.08
N ASP A 316 -43.08 10.19 57.85
CA ASP A 316 -41.94 11.09 58.03
C ASP A 316 -40.69 10.95 57.14
N THR A 317 -40.46 12.02 56.39
CA THR A 317 -39.27 12.39 55.60
C THR A 317 -38.03 12.76 56.42
N SER A 318 -37.76 12.13 57.57
CA SER A 318 -36.67 12.55 58.48
C SER A 318 -35.34 11.79 58.37
N ALA A 319 -35.19 10.87 57.41
CA ALA A 319 -33.85 10.35 57.09
C ALA A 319 -33.07 11.39 56.27
N PRO A 320 -31.79 11.69 56.61
CA PRO A 320 -30.97 12.55 55.76
C PRO A 320 -30.93 11.92 54.36
N ALA A 321 -31.25 12.70 53.33
CA ALA A 321 -31.11 12.24 51.95
C ALA A 321 -29.71 11.62 51.78
N PRO A 322 -29.59 10.43 51.16
CA PRO A 322 -28.27 9.89 50.86
C PRO A 322 -27.52 10.97 50.10
N ARG A 323 -26.34 11.37 50.60
CA ARG A 323 -25.48 12.35 49.94
C ARG A 323 -25.40 11.96 48.47
N GLN A 324 -26.06 12.75 47.62
CA GLN A 324 -25.83 12.64 46.19
C GLN A 324 -24.31 12.82 46.01
N PRO A 325 -23.61 11.89 45.34
CA PRO A 325 -22.19 12.07 45.08
C PRO A 325 -22.02 13.42 44.39
N ASP A 326 -21.10 14.24 44.91
CA ASP A 326 -20.99 15.65 44.57
C ASP A 326 -21.08 15.85 43.06
N LEU A 327 -22.08 16.65 42.64
CA LEU A 327 -22.32 16.97 41.24
C LEU A 327 -21.09 17.64 40.59
N GLU A 328 -20.18 18.20 41.39
CA GLU A 328 -18.86 18.67 40.95
C GLU A 328 -17.94 17.51 40.55
N HIS A 329 -17.86 16.42 41.31
CA HIS A 329 -17.08 15.25 40.90
C HIS A 329 -17.67 14.59 39.65
N ALA A 330 -18.99 14.56 39.48
CA ALA A 330 -19.64 14.07 38.27
C ALA A 330 -19.42 15.01 37.06
N LYS A 331 -19.43 16.34 37.26
CA LYS A 331 -19.09 17.32 36.21
C LYS A 331 -17.61 17.31 35.86
N VAL A 332 -16.72 17.14 36.83
CA VAL A 332 -15.28 16.96 36.62
C VAL A 332 -15.01 15.63 35.92
N PHE A 333 -15.70 14.53 36.26
CA PHE A 333 -15.61 13.29 35.50
C PHE A 333 -16.17 13.44 34.09
N ALA A 334 -17.31 14.10 33.89
CA ALA A 334 -17.89 14.32 32.57
C ALA A 334 -17.04 15.27 31.69
N GLN A 335 -16.40 16.28 32.28
CA GLN A 335 -15.43 17.15 31.58
C GLN A 335 -14.10 16.42 31.34
N THR A 336 -13.59 15.64 32.29
CA THR A 336 -12.36 14.83 32.11
C THR A 336 -12.57 13.73 31.06
N THR A 337 -13.78 13.16 30.97
CA THR A 337 -14.13 12.17 29.94
C THR A 337 -14.28 12.83 28.56
N ARG A 338 -14.59 14.12 28.50
CA ARG A 338 -14.63 14.93 27.27
C ARG A 338 -13.23 15.39 26.82
N GLU A 339 -12.25 15.39 27.73
CA GLU A 339 -10.84 15.74 27.45
C GLU A 339 -9.89 14.55 27.31
N MET A 340 -10.35 13.31 27.52
CA MET A 340 -9.53 12.16 27.13
C MET A 340 -9.44 12.14 25.60
N PRO A 341 -8.24 12.33 25.02
CA PRO A 341 -8.13 12.28 23.58
C PRO A 341 -8.44 10.85 23.14
N GLU A 342 -9.29 10.68 22.11
CA GLU A 342 -9.90 9.39 21.73
C GLU A 342 -8.90 8.23 21.59
N TRP A 343 -7.63 8.52 21.30
CA TRP A 343 -6.54 7.54 21.25
C TRP A 343 -6.29 6.80 22.58
N VAL A 344 -6.58 7.40 23.73
CA VAL A 344 -6.44 6.77 25.05
C VAL A 344 -7.53 5.71 25.27
N THR A 345 -8.74 5.98 24.78
CA THR A 345 -9.85 5.02 24.78
C THR A 345 -9.53 3.82 23.88
N VAL A 346 -8.96 4.09 22.70
CA VAL A 346 -8.46 3.06 21.78
C VAL A 346 -7.35 2.23 22.42
N LEU A 347 -6.37 2.85 23.09
CA LEU A 347 -5.32 2.13 23.82
C LEU A 347 -5.84 1.28 24.97
N ARG A 348 -6.92 1.71 25.63
CA ARG A 348 -7.60 0.87 26.63
C ARG A 348 -8.24 -0.37 25.99
N GLN A 349 -8.73 -0.25 24.76
CA GLN A 349 -9.24 -1.37 23.98
C GLN A 349 -8.15 -2.41 23.66
N PHE A 350 -6.87 -2.00 23.52
CA PHE A 350 -5.73 -2.92 23.37
C PHE A 350 -5.49 -3.81 24.60
N GLN A 351 -6.00 -3.44 25.78
CA GLN A 351 -5.92 -4.28 26.99
C GLN A 351 -6.87 -5.49 26.93
N ASN A 352 -7.77 -5.54 25.95
CA ASN A 352 -8.69 -6.66 25.79
C ASN A 352 -7.95 -7.85 25.15
N VAL A 353 -7.92 -8.99 25.84
CA VAL A 353 -7.14 -10.18 25.43
C VAL A 353 -7.51 -10.64 24.00
N LYS A 354 -8.78 -10.51 23.62
CA LYS A 354 -9.25 -10.83 22.26
C LYS A 354 -8.65 -9.90 21.20
N ALA A 355 -8.59 -8.60 21.48
CA ALA A 355 -8.00 -7.62 20.58
C ALA A 355 -6.47 -7.81 20.48
N ALA A 356 -5.81 -8.05 21.61
CA ALA A 356 -4.38 -8.36 21.64
C ALA A 356 -4.05 -9.64 20.86
N SER A 357 -4.85 -10.71 20.99
CA SER A 357 -4.66 -11.93 20.21
C SER A 357 -4.86 -11.70 18.71
N PHE A 358 -5.83 -10.89 18.32
CA PHE A 358 -6.07 -10.58 16.91
C PHE A 358 -4.92 -9.77 16.31
N LEU A 359 -4.44 -8.75 17.03
CA LEU A 359 -3.30 -7.93 16.61
C LEU A 359 -2.01 -8.75 16.52
N PHE A 360 -1.79 -9.67 17.46
CA PHE A 360 -0.66 -10.58 17.41
C PHE A 360 -0.71 -11.48 16.16
N VAL A 361 -1.88 -12.04 15.83
CA VAL A 361 -2.08 -12.84 14.61
C VAL A 361 -1.87 -11.98 13.36
N ALA A 362 -2.44 -10.76 13.32
CA ALA A 362 -2.28 -9.84 12.20
C ALA A 362 -0.80 -9.45 12.00
N TRP A 363 -0.08 -9.17 13.09
CA TRP A 363 1.35 -8.88 13.06
C TRP A 363 2.16 -10.08 12.58
N PHE A 364 1.88 -11.28 13.08
CA PHE A 364 2.56 -12.50 12.66
C PHE A 364 2.29 -12.83 11.19
N MET A 365 1.06 -12.62 10.71
CA MET A 365 0.69 -12.78 9.30
C MET A 365 1.41 -11.74 8.43
N GLY A 366 1.48 -10.48 8.86
CA GLY A 366 2.26 -9.43 8.19
C GLY A 366 3.75 -9.75 8.12
N PHE A 367 4.33 -10.25 9.20
CA PHE A 367 5.72 -10.73 9.22
C PHE A 367 5.92 -11.90 8.26
N GLY A 368 4.99 -12.86 8.22
CA GLY A 368 4.98 -13.97 7.28
C GLY A 368 4.93 -13.51 5.81
N ILE A 369 4.08 -12.54 5.50
CA ILE A 369 4.02 -11.93 4.15
C ILE A 369 5.36 -11.27 3.81
N GLY A 370 5.98 -10.54 4.75
CA GLY A 370 7.30 -9.95 4.58
C GLY A 370 8.38 -11.00 4.29
N LEU A 371 8.36 -12.14 4.98
CA LEU A 371 9.26 -13.25 4.70
C LEU A 371 9.01 -13.88 3.33
N ILE A 372 7.75 -14.03 2.90
CA ILE A 372 7.42 -14.54 1.56
C ILE A 372 8.00 -13.64 0.48
N PHE A 373 7.84 -12.31 0.58
CA PHE A 373 8.43 -11.39 -0.39
C PHE A 373 9.96 -11.41 -0.36
N THR A 374 10.55 -11.55 0.82
CA THR A 374 12.01 -11.67 0.98
C THR A 374 12.52 -12.98 0.35
N PHE A 375 11.80 -14.09 0.54
CA PHE A 375 12.14 -15.38 -0.03
C PHE A 375 11.91 -15.42 -1.54
N LEU A 376 10.81 -14.84 -2.03
CA LEU A 376 10.53 -14.68 -3.46
C LEU A 376 11.65 -13.87 -4.13
N PHE A 377 12.05 -12.76 -3.49
CA PHE A 377 13.18 -11.96 -3.96
C PHE A 377 14.47 -12.79 -4.02
N TRP A 378 14.79 -13.56 -2.96
CA TRP A 378 15.99 -14.42 -2.94
C TRP A 378 15.93 -15.54 -3.98
N HIS A 379 14.78 -16.17 -4.17
CA HIS A 379 14.59 -17.22 -5.16
C HIS A 379 14.70 -16.68 -6.59
N LEU A 380 14.16 -15.48 -6.86
CA LEU A 380 14.34 -14.80 -8.13
C LEU A 380 15.79 -14.41 -8.40
N GLN A 381 16.66 -14.32 -7.38
CA GLN A 381 18.09 -14.10 -7.56
C GLN A 381 18.86 -15.38 -7.95
N VAL A 382 18.38 -16.55 -7.54
CA VAL A 382 19.10 -17.83 -7.72
C VAL A 382 18.65 -18.57 -8.99
N CYS A 383 17.40 -18.36 -9.45
CA CYS A 383 16.83 -19.10 -10.57
C CYS A 383 16.87 -18.36 -11.93
N THR A 384 17.32 -17.11 -11.96
CA THR A 384 17.77 -16.43 -13.20
C THR A 384 19.26 -16.50 -13.28
#